data_AF-A0AA50HX57-F1
#
_entry.id   AF-A0AA50HX57-F1
#
_cell.length_a   1.000
_cell.length_b   1.000
_cell.length_c   1.000
_cell.angle_alpha   90.00
_cell.angle_beta   90.00
_cell.angle_gamma   90.00
#
_symmetry.space_group_name_H-M   'P 1'
#
loop_
_entity.id
_entity.type
_entity.pdbx_description
1 polymer ?
#
loop_
_entity_poly.entity_id
_entity_poly.type
_entity_poly.pdbx_seq_one_letter_code
_entity_poly.pdbx_strand_id
1 'polypeptide(L)'
;MALSGVAIEQLGKISVLHLIYILAFTVIAFLAVSNLIRSLISVSMGSQRTPANSFSRRFGQSSHPELFDDQGRPISEPLLVMRSVNVDDAREKLNAIFDASPSVTFQEGEEEK
;
A
#
# COMPACT_ATOMS: atom_id res chain seq x y z
N MET A 1 47.11 -51.98 -7.29
CA MET A 1 45.77 -52.21 -7.87
C MET A 1 44.61 -51.61 -7.06
N ALA A 2 44.72 -51.41 -5.74
CA ALA A 2 43.62 -50.85 -4.93
C ALA A 2 43.23 -49.37 -5.23
N LEU A 3 44.15 -48.58 -5.80
CA LEU A 3 43.91 -47.15 -6.12
C LEU A 3 42.92 -46.94 -7.28
N SER A 4 42.78 -47.91 -8.19
CA SER A 4 41.89 -47.77 -9.35
C SER A 4 40.42 -48.00 -9.02
N GLY A 5 40.12 -48.91 -8.08
CA GLY A 5 38.73 -49.19 -7.66
C GLY A 5 38.09 -48.04 -6.89
N VAL A 6 38.85 -47.37 -6.02
CA VAL A 6 38.38 -46.20 -5.26
C VAL A 6 38.06 -45.03 -6.20
N ALA A 7 38.88 -44.80 -7.23
CA ALA A 7 38.64 -43.73 -8.19
C ALA A 7 37.34 -43.94 -9.00
N ILE A 8 37.00 -45.19 -9.35
CA ILE A 8 35.78 -45.52 -10.09
C ILE A 8 34.54 -45.36 -9.20
N GLU A 9 34.59 -45.80 -7.94
CA GLU A 9 33.52 -45.54 -6.98
C GLU A 9 33.32 -44.03 -6.73
N GLN A 10 34.42 -43.29 -6.59
CA GLN A 10 34.36 -41.84 -6.41
C GLN A 10 33.82 -41.16 -7.66
N LEU A 11 34.15 -41.63 -8.87
CA LEU A 11 33.61 -41.09 -10.13
C LEU A 11 32.10 -41.32 -10.25
N GLY A 12 31.60 -42.50 -9.86
CA GLY A 12 30.17 -42.80 -9.81
C GLY A 12 29.42 -42.02 -8.72
N LYS A 13 30.05 -41.82 -7.56
CA LYS A 13 29.49 -40.96 -6.49
C LYS A 13 29.45 -39.49 -6.91
N ILE A 14 30.47 -39.00 -7.60
CA ILE A 14 30.55 -37.62 -8.11
C ILE A 14 29.46 -37.36 -9.15
N SER A 15 29.18 -38.29 -10.06
CA SER A 15 28.11 -38.12 -11.07
C SER A 15 26.71 -38.09 -10.46
N VAL A 16 26.43 -38.96 -9.47
CA VAL A 16 25.13 -38.96 -8.76
C VAL A 16 24.97 -37.73 -7.88
N LEU A 17 26.00 -37.32 -7.14
CA LEU A 17 25.98 -36.08 -6.35
C LEU A 17 25.75 -34.86 -7.25
N HIS A 18 26.40 -34.82 -8.42
CA HIS A 18 26.21 -33.74 -9.38
C HIS A 18 24.77 -33.69 -9.93
N LEU A 19 24.18 -34.85 -10.23
CA LEU A 19 22.78 -34.93 -10.66
C LEU A 19 21.83 -34.40 -9.57
N ILE A 20 22.07 -34.77 -8.30
CA ILE A 20 21.30 -34.25 -7.16
C ILE A 20 21.51 -32.75 -6.98
N TYR A 21 22.73 -32.24 -7.18
CA TYR A 21 23.01 -30.80 -7.10
C TYR A 21 22.30 -30.01 -8.19
N ILE A 22 22.30 -30.48 -9.43
CA ILE A 22 21.57 -29.83 -10.52
C ILE A 22 20.08 -29.84 -10.19
N LEU A 23 19.52 -30.97 -9.74
CA LEU A 23 18.12 -31.06 -9.35
C LEU A 23 17.74 -30.11 -8.20
N ALA A 24 18.54 -30.07 -7.13
CA ALA A 24 18.32 -29.17 -6.01
C ALA A 24 18.44 -27.71 -6.45
N PHE A 25 19.44 -27.39 -7.28
CA PHE A 25 19.65 -26.07 -7.83
C PHE A 25 18.48 -25.63 -8.70
N THR A 26 17.93 -26.49 -9.58
CA THR A 26 16.77 -26.13 -10.41
C THR A 26 15.54 -25.82 -9.58
N VAL A 27 15.29 -26.60 -8.52
CA VAL A 27 14.17 -26.35 -7.60
C VAL A 27 14.35 -25.01 -6.87
N ILE A 28 15.53 -24.75 -6.30
CA ILE A 28 15.82 -23.50 -5.60
C ILE A 28 15.74 -22.31 -6.56
N ALA A 29 16.34 -22.43 -7.75
CA ALA A 29 16.31 -21.38 -8.77
C ALA A 29 14.87 -21.08 -9.21
N PHE A 30 14.04 -22.09 -9.44
CA PHE A 30 12.64 -21.89 -9.82
C PHE A 30 11.84 -21.18 -8.72
N LEU A 31 12.05 -21.55 -7.46
CA LEU A 31 11.43 -20.87 -6.31
C LEU A 31 11.89 -19.41 -6.19
N ALA A 32 13.19 -19.16 -6.35
CA ALA A 32 13.76 -17.82 -6.28
C ALA A 32 13.23 -16.92 -7.40
N VAL A 33 13.24 -17.39 -8.65
CA VAL A 33 12.69 -16.67 -9.81
C VAL A 33 11.20 -16.41 -9.63
N SER A 34 10.43 -17.40 -9.16
CA SER A 34 9.00 -17.22 -8.87
C SER A 34 8.74 -16.18 -7.78
N ASN A 35 9.56 -16.16 -6.74
CA ASN A 35 9.49 -15.16 -5.67
C ASN A 35 9.83 -13.75 -6.21
N LEU A 36 10.91 -13.65 -7.00
CA LEU A 36 11.33 -12.40 -7.63
C LEU A 36 10.23 -11.82 -8.54
N ILE A 37 9.61 -12.65 -9.40
CA ILE A 37 8.51 -12.22 -10.27
C ILE A 37 7.32 -11.71 -9.43
N ARG A 38 6.94 -12.41 -8.36
CA ARG A 38 5.86 -11.96 -7.46
C ARG A 38 6.19 -10.62 -6.78
N SER A 39 7.42 -10.47 -6.30
CA SER A 39 7.91 -9.23 -5.69
C SER A 39 7.89 -8.08 -6.70
N LEU A 40 8.38 -8.32 -7.92
CA LEU A 40 8.40 -7.33 -9.00
C LEU A 40 6.99 -6.92 -9.43
N ILE A 41 6.05 -7.87 -9.56
CA ILE A 41 4.64 -7.58 -9.88
C ILE A 41 3.98 -6.77 -8.74
N SER A 42 4.22 -7.12 -7.48
CA SER A 42 3.69 -6.37 -6.34
C SER A 42 4.21 -4.93 -6.32
N VAL A 43 5.50 -4.73 -6.57
CA VAL A 43 6.14 -3.42 -6.61
C VAL A 43 5.70 -2.61 -7.84
N SER A 44 5.59 -3.24 -9.01
CA SER A 44 5.13 -2.55 -10.24
C SER A 44 3.67 -2.12 -10.13
N MET A 45 2.80 -2.96 -9.55
CA MET A 45 1.42 -2.61 -9.25
C MET A 45 1.29 -1.54 -8.16
N GLY A 46 2.25 -1.46 -7.22
CA GLY A 46 2.32 -0.38 -6.23
C GLY A 46 2.77 0.97 -6.83
N SER A 47 3.61 0.95 -7.87
CA SER A 47 4.09 2.15 -8.56
C SER A 47 3.06 2.73 -9.54
N GLN A 48 2.26 1.86 -10.20
CA GLN A 48 1.16 2.25 -11.08
C GLN A 48 -0.20 2.28 -10.35
N ARG A 49 -0.22 2.54 -9.05
CA ARG A 49 -1.44 2.94 -8.35
C ARG A 49 -1.28 4.40 -7.95
N THR A 50 -1.67 5.28 -8.88
CA THR A 50 -2.50 6.42 -8.45
C THR A 50 -3.54 5.87 -7.46
N PRO A 51 -3.87 6.57 -6.38
CA PRO A 51 -4.91 6.11 -5.45
C PRO A 51 -6.25 6.11 -6.20
N ALA A 52 -6.51 5.05 -6.96
CA ALA A 52 -7.80 4.76 -7.52
C ALA A 52 -8.64 4.38 -6.33
N ASN A 53 -9.57 5.26 -5.99
CA ASN A 53 -10.75 5.03 -5.18
C ASN A 53 -11.31 3.62 -5.41
N SER A 54 -10.77 2.65 -4.69
CA SER A 54 -11.42 1.37 -4.41
C SER A 54 -11.83 1.42 -2.95
N PHE A 55 -12.65 2.44 -2.64
CA PHE A 55 -13.55 2.44 -1.49
C PHE A 55 -14.60 1.34 -1.69
N SER A 56 -14.18 0.07 -1.62
CA SER A 56 -15.11 -1.02 -1.40
C SER A 56 -14.42 -2.20 -0.71
N ARG A 57 -14.63 -2.22 0.62
CA ARG A 57 -14.90 -3.42 1.44
C ARG A 57 -13.76 -4.13 2.18
N ARG A 58 -12.73 -3.40 2.62
CA ARG A 58 -12.01 -3.78 3.85
C ARG A 58 -12.04 -2.63 4.86
N PHE A 59 -13.22 -2.43 5.44
CA PHE A 59 -13.40 -1.67 6.68
C PHE A 59 -12.86 -2.48 7.87
N GLY A 60 -11.55 -2.65 7.92
CA GLY A 60 -10.89 -3.30 9.04
C GLY A 60 -9.39 -3.34 8.80
N GLN A 61 -8.64 -2.69 9.69
CA GLN A 61 -7.17 -2.62 9.73
C GLN A 61 -6.61 -1.57 8.75
N SER A 62 -6.84 -0.27 8.94
CA SER A 62 -6.11 0.52 9.95
C SER A 62 -6.87 1.81 10.26
N SER A 63 -7.94 1.70 11.03
CA SER A 63 -8.60 2.84 11.68
C SER A 63 -7.68 3.32 12.80
N HIS A 64 -7.11 4.51 12.66
CA HIS A 64 -6.35 5.16 13.74
C HIS A 64 -7.17 5.10 15.05
N PRO A 65 -6.55 4.86 16.22
CA PRO A 65 -7.27 4.69 17.48
C PRO A 65 -8.11 5.92 17.85
N GLU A 66 -7.77 7.10 17.31
CA GLU A 66 -8.54 8.34 17.46
C GLU A 66 -9.89 8.34 16.74
N LEU A 67 -10.18 7.32 15.92
CA LEU A 67 -11.46 7.19 15.21
C LEU A 67 -12.48 6.33 15.98
N PHE A 68 -12.24 6.07 17.26
CA PHE A 68 -13.16 5.33 18.12
C PHE A 68 -13.56 6.18 19.32
N ASP A 69 -14.83 6.10 19.71
CA ASP A 69 -15.32 6.70 20.95
C ASP A 69 -14.81 5.93 22.18
N ASP A 70 -15.10 6.43 23.38
CA ASP A 70 -14.75 5.78 24.65
C ASP A 70 -15.31 4.36 24.81
N GLN A 71 -16.25 3.96 23.93
CA GLN A 71 -16.90 2.65 23.90
C GLN A 71 -16.36 1.76 22.77
N GLY A 72 -15.32 2.18 22.06
CA GLY A 72 -14.70 1.42 20.97
C GLY A 72 -15.56 1.36 19.70
N ARG A 73 -16.54 2.24 19.55
CA ARG A 73 -17.37 2.36 18.34
C ARG A 73 -16.75 3.39 17.40
N PRO A 74 -16.74 3.15 16.08
CA PRO A 74 -16.17 4.09 15.12
C PRO A 74 -16.95 5.42 15.15
N ILE A 75 -16.24 6.53 15.30
CA ILE A 75 -16.84 7.87 15.23
C ILE A 75 -17.16 8.21 13.77
N SER A 76 -18.36 8.74 13.52
CA SER A 76 -18.82 9.14 12.17
C SER A 76 -18.61 10.63 11.88
N GLU A 77 -17.79 11.31 12.68
CA GLU A 77 -17.52 12.74 12.49
C GLU A 77 -16.59 13.00 11.31
N PRO A 78 -16.79 14.12 10.60
CA PRO A 78 -15.91 14.48 9.49
C PRO A 78 -14.51 14.76 10.02
N LEU A 79 -13.51 14.07 9.45
CA LEU A 79 -12.09 14.24 9.78
C LEU A 79 -11.66 15.71 9.69
N LEU A 80 -11.36 16.33 10.83
CA LEU A 80 -10.79 17.68 10.90
C LEU A 80 -9.29 17.63 10.54
N VAL A 81 -8.95 17.86 9.28
CA VAL A 81 -7.54 17.96 8.85
C VAL A 81 -7.06 19.41 9.02
N MET A 82 -6.25 19.67 10.05
CA MET A 82 -5.59 20.96 10.19
C MET A 82 -4.55 21.12 9.08
N ARG A 83 -4.73 22.13 8.22
CA ARG A 83 -3.74 22.54 7.21
C ARG A 83 -3.11 23.85 7.65
N SER A 84 -1.78 23.96 7.59
CA SER A 84 -1.11 25.24 7.72
C SER A 84 -1.38 26.05 6.45
N VAL A 85 -2.23 27.07 6.56
CA VAL A 85 -2.54 28.02 5.47
C VAL A 85 -2.21 29.43 5.94
N ASN A 86 -1.88 30.33 5.01
CA ASN A 86 -1.71 31.74 5.32
C ASN A 86 -3.07 32.36 5.71
N VAL A 87 -3.06 33.43 6.49
CA VAL A 87 -4.29 34.07 7.00
C VAL A 87 -5.16 34.58 5.86
N ASP A 88 -4.54 35.12 4.81
CA ASP A 88 -5.25 35.67 3.64
C ASP A 88 -5.94 34.56 2.84
N ASP A 89 -5.26 33.45 2.57
CA ASP A 89 -5.84 32.27 1.88
C ASP A 89 -6.99 31.65 2.68
N ALA A 90 -6.88 31.64 4.01
CA ALA A 90 -7.93 31.15 4.90
C ALA A 90 -9.19 32.02 4.81
N ARG A 91 -9.02 33.35 4.77
CA ARG A 91 -10.12 34.32 4.61
C ARG A 91 -10.83 34.14 3.27
N GLU A 92 -10.09 34.04 2.18
CA GLU A 92 -10.65 33.85 0.84
C GLU A 92 -11.47 32.56 0.77
N LYS A 93 -10.93 31.46 1.31
CA LYS A 93 -11.63 30.17 1.35
C LYS A 93 -12.88 30.20 2.23
N LEU A 94 -12.85 30.92 3.34
CA LEU A 94 -14.02 31.08 4.21
C LEU A 94 -15.13 31.85 3.50
N ASN A 95 -14.81 32.95 2.82
CA ASN A 95 -15.76 33.72 2.03
C ASN A 95 -16.40 32.87 0.92
N ALA A 96 -15.58 32.08 0.21
CA ALA A 96 -16.08 31.19 -0.83
C ALA A 96 -17.08 30.13 -0.30
N ILE A 97 -16.85 29.60 0.92
CA ILE A 97 -17.78 28.67 1.58
C ILE A 97 -19.06 29.39 2.00
N PHE A 98 -18.94 30.62 2.51
CA PHE A 98 -20.08 31.44 2.92
C PHE A 98 -21.00 31.77 1.74
N ASP A 99 -20.44 32.26 0.63
CA ASP A 99 -21.20 32.63 -0.59
C ASP A 99 -21.83 31.42 -1.27
N ALA A 100 -21.18 30.25 -1.20
CA ALA A 100 -21.70 29.00 -1.74
C ALA A 100 -22.73 28.31 -0.82
N SER A 101 -23.00 28.85 0.37
CA SER A 101 -23.94 28.24 1.30
C SER A 101 -25.38 28.40 0.80
N PRO A 102 -26.16 27.32 0.69
CA PRO A 102 -27.54 27.37 0.23
C PRO A 102 -28.50 28.11 1.18
N SER A 103 -28.00 28.59 2.33
CA SER A 103 -28.78 29.33 3.34
C SER A 103 -28.76 30.86 3.18
N VAL A 104 -28.02 31.42 2.23
CA VAL A 104 -27.97 32.88 2.04
C VAL A 104 -29.17 33.34 1.22
N THR A 105 -30.32 33.47 1.87
CA THR A 105 -31.38 34.36 1.37
C THR A 105 -30.90 35.78 1.64
N PHE A 106 -30.38 36.44 0.61
CA PHE A 106 -30.14 37.88 0.65
C PHE A 106 -31.48 38.57 0.93
N GLN A 107 -31.70 39.01 2.17
CA GLN A 107 -32.64 40.07 2.45
C GLN A 107 -31.96 41.36 2.00
N GLU A 108 -32.12 41.66 0.72
CA GLU A 108 -31.85 42.98 0.17
C GLU A 108 -32.98 43.89 0.68
N GLY A 109 -32.67 44.65 1.73
CA GLY A 109 -33.59 45.57 2.39
C GLY A 109 -32.81 46.74 2.96
N GLU A 110 -32.80 47.83 2.17
CA GLU A 110 -32.84 49.22 2.61
C GLU A 110 -31.80 49.70 3.66
N GLU A 111 -30.74 50.36 3.18
CA GLU A 111 -30.25 51.58 3.83
C GLU A 111 -30.13 52.70 2.78
N GLU A 112 -31.27 53.35 2.53
CA GLU A 112 -31.32 54.74 2.09
C GLU A 112 -31.21 55.61 3.35
N LYS A 113 -30.07 56.28 3.53
CA LYS A 113 -29.94 57.75 3.79
C LYS A 113 -28.57 58.14 4.33
#